data_AF-A0A085F3B5-F1
#
_entry.id   AF-A0A085F3B5-F1
#
_cell.length_a   1.000
_cell.length_b   1.000
_cell.length_c   1.000
_cell.angle_alpha   90.00
_cell.angle_beta   90.00
_cell.angle_gamma   90.00
#
_symmetry.space_group_name_H-M   'P 1'
#
loop_
_entity.id
_entity.type
_entity.pdbx_description
1 polymer ?
#
loop_
_entity_poly.entity_id
_entity_poly.type
_entity_poly.pdbx_seq_one_letter_code
_entity_poly.pdbx_strand_id
1 'polypeptide(L)'
;MNQENTPLNPAELDSLDAIADCLADAFEDGDGAVITVAMRAVAQAPGLGALAAAVGMPRDALHTALVAEEFNLDLTLEIMKVVDLHMSGRG
;
A
#
# COMPACT_ATOMS: atom_id res chain seq x y z
N MET A 1 13.16 -4.32 21.62
CA MET A 1 11.84 -3.66 21.71
C MET A 1 10.89 -4.49 20.86
N ASN A 2 9.75 -4.95 21.39
CA ASN A 2 8.76 -5.70 20.62
C ASN A 2 8.07 -4.72 19.67
N GLN A 3 8.44 -4.74 18.38
CA GLN A 3 7.53 -4.24 17.36
C GLN A 3 6.42 -5.27 17.29
N GLU A 4 5.35 -5.01 18.03
CA GLU A 4 4.06 -5.66 17.84
C GLU A 4 3.70 -5.40 16.38
N ASN A 5 3.97 -6.40 15.53
CA ASN A 5 3.54 -6.41 14.14
C ASN A 5 2.01 -6.41 14.22
N THR A 6 1.41 -5.23 14.30
CA THR A 6 -0.04 -5.04 14.32
C THR A 6 -0.56 -5.92 13.19
N PRO A 7 -1.45 -6.89 13.47
CA PRO A 7 -1.92 -7.77 12.43
C PRO A 7 -2.55 -6.88 11.37
N LEU A 8 -1.85 -6.73 10.25
CA LEU A 8 -2.27 -5.89 9.14
C LEU A 8 -3.59 -6.46 8.65
N ASN A 9 -4.68 -5.86 9.10
CA ASN A 9 -6.02 -6.35 8.83
C ASN A 9 -6.45 -5.76 7.48
N PRO A 10 -6.46 -6.56 6.39
CA PRO A 10 -6.91 -6.06 5.08
C PRO A 10 -8.34 -5.50 5.12
N ALA A 11 -9.15 -5.91 6.09
CA ALA A 11 -10.50 -5.40 6.31
C ALA A 11 -10.55 -3.93 6.75
N GLU A 12 -9.51 -3.41 7.41
CA GLU A 12 -9.43 -2.01 7.86
C GLU A 12 -8.91 -1.07 6.75
N LEU A 13 -8.44 -1.65 5.64
CA LEU A 13 -7.96 -0.96 4.45
C LEU A 13 -9.11 -0.73 3.46
N ASP A 14 -10.25 -0.24 3.94
CA ASP A 14 -11.45 -0.02 3.12
C ASP A 14 -11.37 1.22 2.23
N SER A 15 -10.46 2.14 2.54
CA SER A 15 -10.32 3.45 1.91
C SER A 15 -8.89 3.71 1.45
N LEU A 16 -8.71 4.59 0.45
CA LEU A 16 -7.38 5.01 -0.02
C LEU A 16 -6.54 5.58 1.13
N ASP A 17 -7.18 6.27 2.06
CA ASP A 17 -6.54 6.91 3.20
C ASP A 17 -5.88 5.89 4.14
N ALA A 18 -6.62 4.84 4.52
CA ALA A 18 -6.12 3.74 5.34
C ALA A 18 -4.98 2.99 4.63
N ILE A 19 -5.09 2.82 3.31
CA ILE A 19 -4.03 2.20 2.48
C ILE A 19 -2.78 3.07 2.45
N ALA A 20 -2.95 4.38 2.26
CA ALA A 20 -1.86 5.33 2.22
C ALA A 20 -1.13 5.39 3.56
N ASP A 21 -1.85 5.39 4.68
CA ASP A 21 -1.29 5.40 6.03
C ASP A 21 -0.48 4.12 6.30
N CYS A 22 -1.05 2.96 5.98
CA CYS A 22 -0.38 1.67 6.10
C CYS A 22 0.90 1.56 5.26
N LEU A 23 0.85 2.01 4.00
CA LEU A 23 2.02 1.98 3.13
C LEU A 23 3.07 2.99 3.58
N ALA A 24 2.68 4.17 4.03
CA ALA A 24 3.59 5.18 4.56
C ALA A 24 4.36 4.65 5.77
N ASP A 25 3.69 4.02 6.73
CA ASP A 25 4.32 3.39 7.89
C ASP A 25 5.33 2.32 7.48
N ALA A 26 4.94 1.45 6.53
CA ALA A 26 5.83 0.41 6.01
C ALA A 26 7.05 0.97 5.26
N PHE A 27 6.88 2.06 4.52
CA PHE A 27 8.00 2.75 3.84
C PHE A 27 8.90 3.49 4.83
N GLU A 28 8.35 4.04 5.92
CA GLU A 28 9.12 4.73 6.97
C GLU A 28 10.00 3.76 7.76
N ASP A 29 9.53 2.53 8.01
CA ASP A 29 10.34 1.46 8.61
C ASP A 29 11.52 1.07 7.70
N GLY A 30 11.30 1.05 6.39
CA GLY A 30 12.35 0.80 5.38
C GLY A 30 12.79 -0.67 5.28
N ASP A 31 12.15 -1.58 6.02
CA ASP A 31 12.39 -3.02 5.92
C ASP A 31 11.57 -3.65 4.78
N GLY A 32 12.27 -4.37 3.90
CA GLY A 32 11.65 -5.03 2.75
C GLY A 32 10.58 -6.07 3.12
N ALA A 33 10.70 -6.72 4.29
CA ALA A 33 9.68 -7.66 4.76
C ALA A 33 8.42 -6.92 5.20
N VAL A 34 8.55 -5.78 5.89
CA VAL A 34 7.40 -4.96 6.32
C VAL A 34 6.65 -4.41 5.11
N ILE A 35 7.38 -3.87 4.12
CA ILE A 35 6.81 -3.39 2.86
C ILE A 35 6.05 -4.53 2.16
N THR A 36 6.64 -5.72 2.06
CA THR A 36 6.01 -6.87 1.42
C THR A 36 4.71 -7.29 2.13
N VAL A 37 4.70 -7.28 3.46
CA VAL A 37 3.50 -7.60 4.25
C VAL A 37 2.41 -6.55 4.05
N ALA A 38 2.76 -5.26 4.06
CA ALA A 38 1.82 -4.17 3.77
C ALA A 38 1.24 -4.30 2.35
N MET A 39 2.07 -4.59 1.36
CA MET A 39 1.62 -4.81 -0.02
C MET A 39 0.63 -5.98 -0.15
N ARG A 40 0.88 -7.10 0.54
CA ARG A 40 -0.07 -8.23 0.59
C ARG A 40 -1.37 -7.89 1.31
N ALA A 41 -1.32 -7.06 2.34
CA ALA A 41 -2.52 -6.59 3.03
C ALA A 41 -3.36 -5.70 2.10
N VAL A 42 -2.72 -4.76 1.41
CA VAL A 42 -3.36 -3.89 0.42
C VAL A 42 -3.96 -4.68 -0.74
N ALA A 43 -3.30 -5.75 -1.21
CA ALA A 43 -3.85 -6.63 -2.24
C ALA A 43 -5.20 -7.24 -1.83
N GLN A 44 -5.33 -7.64 -0.57
CA GLN A 44 -6.56 -8.26 -0.04
C GLN A 44 -7.59 -7.21 0.42
N ALA A 45 -7.25 -5.93 0.36
CA ALA A 45 -8.06 -4.87 0.91
C ALA A 45 -9.26 -4.50 0.02
N PRO A 46 -10.41 -4.10 0.61
CA PRO A 46 -11.54 -3.56 -0.15
C PRO A 46 -11.16 -2.30 -0.92
N GLY A 47 -10.31 -1.45 -0.32
CA GLY A 47 -9.88 -0.16 -0.87
C GLY A 47 -8.88 -0.24 -2.02
N LEU A 48 -8.42 -1.43 -2.41
CA LEU A 48 -7.46 -1.61 -3.51
C LEU A 48 -7.87 -0.89 -4.79
N GLY A 49 -9.18 -0.86 -5.09
CA GLY A 49 -9.70 -0.17 -6.27
C GLY A 49 -9.44 1.34 -6.25
N ALA A 50 -9.48 1.96 -5.07
CA ALA A 50 -9.19 3.39 -4.93
C ALA A 50 -7.70 3.68 -5.14
N LEU A 51 -6.82 2.82 -4.61
CA LEU A 51 -5.38 2.92 -4.85
C LEU A 51 -5.06 2.73 -6.34
N ALA A 52 -5.64 1.71 -6.98
CA ALA A 52 -5.46 1.45 -8.39
C ALA A 52 -5.87 2.66 -9.25
N ALA A 53 -7.02 3.27 -8.94
CA ALA A 53 -7.48 4.49 -9.61
C ALA A 53 -6.52 5.67 -9.42
N ALA A 54 -5.94 5.83 -8.22
CA ALA A 54 -5.01 6.90 -7.91
C ALA A 54 -3.63 6.72 -8.58
N VAL A 55 -3.15 5.48 -8.66
CA VAL A 55 -1.92 5.11 -9.40
C VAL A 55 -2.14 5.12 -10.92
N GLY A 56 -3.40 5.13 -11.38
CA GLY A 56 -3.73 5.09 -12.80
C GLY A 56 -3.57 3.70 -13.43
N MET A 57 -3.63 2.64 -12.62
CA MET A 57 -3.51 1.24 -13.04
C MET A 57 -4.85 0.51 -12.84
N PRO A 58 -5.21 -0.49 -13.67
CA PRO A 58 -6.36 -1.33 -13.39
C PRO A 58 -6.18 -2.15 -12.09
N ARG A 59 -7.26 -2.25 -11.30
CA ARG A 59 -7.30 -2.99 -10.03
C ARG A 59 -6.72 -4.41 -10.14
N ASP A 60 -7.04 -5.11 -11.23
CA ASP A 60 -6.61 -6.50 -11.44
C ASP A 60 -5.09 -6.62 -11.68
N ALA A 61 -4.51 -5.66 -12.43
CA ALA A 61 -3.07 -5.61 -12.64
C ALA A 61 -2.34 -5.24 -11.35
N LEU A 62 -2.85 -4.26 -10.59
CA LEU A 62 -2.27 -3.90 -9.29
C LEU A 62 -2.36 -5.08 -8.31
N HIS A 63 -3.52 -5.74 -8.22
CA HIS A 63 -3.70 -6.94 -7.41
C HIS A 63 -2.68 -8.02 -7.78
N THR A 64 -2.55 -8.33 -9.07
CA THR A 64 -1.64 -9.36 -9.56
C THR A 64 -0.19 -9.00 -9.26
N ALA A 65 0.23 -7.76 -9.46
CA ALA A 65 1.58 -7.31 -9.13
C ALA A 65 1.90 -7.46 -7.63
N LEU A 66 0.96 -7.05 -6.75
CA LEU A 66 1.11 -7.17 -5.30
C LEU A 66 1.14 -8.62 -4.83
N VAL A 67 0.31 -9.50 -5.41
CA VAL A 67 0.24 -10.93 -5.05
C VAL A 67 1.42 -11.71 -5.62
N ALA A 68 1.85 -11.41 -6.84
CA ALA A 68 3.00 -12.04 -7.48
C ALA A 68 4.34 -11.58 -6.87
N GLU A 69 4.31 -10.59 -5.96
CA GLU A 69 5.51 -9.95 -5.41
C GLU A 69 6.42 -9.39 -6.54
N GLU A 70 5.80 -9.10 -7.68
CA GLU A 70 6.45 -8.67 -8.93
C GLU A 70 6.24 -7.16 -9.15
N PHE A 71 6.21 -6.41 -8.04
CA PHE A 71 6.19 -4.95 -8.08
C PHE A 71 7.61 -4.44 -8.32
N ASN A 72 7.79 -3.79 -9.48
CA ASN A 72 9.05 -3.13 -9.82
C ASN A 72 9.22 -1.85 -8.99
N LEU A 73 10.47 -1.37 -8.89
CA LEU A 73 10.79 -0.12 -8.22
C LEU A 73 9.92 1.05 -8.73
N ASP A 74 9.63 1.10 -10.03
CA ASP A 74 8.73 2.08 -10.62
C ASP A 74 7.32 2.07 -10.00
N LEU A 75 6.72 0.89 -9.80
CA LEU A 75 5.39 0.76 -9.21
C LEU A 75 5.42 1.19 -7.74
N THR A 76 6.45 0.78 -7.00
CA THR A 76 6.66 1.22 -5.61
C THR A 76 6.78 2.75 -5.52
N LEU A 77 7.52 3.38 -6.44
CA LEU A 77 7.68 4.83 -6.51
C LEU A 77 6.39 5.56 -6.90
N GLU A 78 5.59 5.01 -7.81
CA GLU A 78 4.27 5.58 -8.13
C GLU A 78 3.32 5.52 -6.93
N ILE A 79 3.27 4.38 -6.26
CA ILE A 79 2.47 4.21 -5.03
C ILE A 79 2.95 5.22 -3.98
N MET A 80 4.26 5.32 -3.73
CA MET A 80 4.83 6.28 -2.78
C MET A 80 4.44 7.72 -3.13
N LYS A 81 4.52 8.11 -4.41
CA LYS A 81 4.08 9.44 -4.87
C LYS A 81 2.61 9.69 -4.62
N VAL A 82 1.74 8.73 -4.92
CA VAL A 82 0.29 8.84 -4.70
C VAL A 82 0.00 9.00 -3.21
N VAL A 83 0.65 8.20 -2.38
CA VAL A 83 0.54 8.26 -0.93
C VAL A 83 1.01 9.62 -0.41
N ASP A 84 2.18 10.10 -0.83
CA ASP A 84 2.73 11.40 -0.45
C ASP A 84 1.83 12.57 -0.89
N LEU A 85 1.29 12.53 -2.11
CA LEU A 85 0.35 13.51 -2.63
C LEU A 85 -0.98 13.50 -1.85
N HIS A 86 -1.50 12.32 -1.53
CA HIS A 86 -2.72 12.15 -0.75
C HIS A 86 -2.54 12.66 0.68
N MET A 87 -1.38 12.40 1.30
CA MET A 87 -1.00 12.89 2.63
C MET A 87 -0.82 14.42 2.63
N SER A 88 -0.11 14.96 1.65
CA SER A 88 0.16 16.41 1.53
C SER A 88 -1.10 17.22 1.25
N GLY A 89 -2.10 16.65 0.58
CA GLY A 89 -3.39 17.31 0.32
C GLY A 89 -4.27 17.51 1.55
N ARG A 90 -3.89 16.98 2.72
CA ARG A 90 -4.61 17.14 4.00
C ARG A 90 -4.12 18.31 4.87
N GLY A 91 -3.11 19.06 4.41
CA GLY A 91 -2.49 20.21 5.11
C GLY A 91 -3.12 21.57 4.82
#